data_AF-A0A8H3RZF0-F1
#
_entry.id   AF-A0A8H3RZF0-F1
#
_cell.length_a   1.000
_cell.length_b   1.000
_cell.length_c   1.000
_cell.angle_alpha   90.00
_cell.angle_beta   90.00
_cell.angle_gamma   90.00
#
_symmetry.space_group_name_H-M   'P 1'
#
loop_
_entity.id
_entity.type
_entity.pdbx_description
1 polymer ?
#
loop_
_entity_poly.entity_id
_entity_poly.type
_entity_poly.pdbx_seq_one_letter_code
_entity_poly.pdbx_strand_id
1 'polypeptide(L)'
;MVLEPSLSTTSIIFRCSSLRYISRPNLINRLPNTRTSLVRYPKPYFITTMASATTFYDFKPVDKKGEPFDLASLNGKVVLVVNTASKCGFTPQFKGLENLYQSIKAKHPEDFTILGFPCNQFGSQDPGSNDEIQSFCQVNYGVTFPVLGKLDVNGDNAAPVWTWMKETMPGLMGLKRVKWNFEKFLISADGKVVGRWASITKPESLEDTILKEIEKAKKEGTAASTRKGETTDQAPEQAKLS
;
A
#
# COMPACT_ATOMS: atom_id res chain seq x y z
N MET A 1 -63.53 -28.42 -19.57
CA MET A 1 -63.21 -29.68 -18.88
C MET A 1 -62.20 -29.31 -17.80
N VAL A 2 -62.70 -29.24 -16.56
CA VAL A 2 -62.03 -28.69 -15.37
C VAL A 2 -61.35 -29.84 -14.66
N LEU A 3 -60.03 -29.82 -14.48
CA LEU A 3 -59.32 -30.70 -13.53
C LEU A 3 -58.02 -30.04 -13.02
N GLU A 4 -58.09 -29.56 -11.79
CA GLU A 4 -57.04 -29.48 -10.75
C GLU A 4 -57.71 -30.02 -9.46
N PRO A 5 -57.01 -30.31 -8.32
CA PRO A 5 -55.56 -30.39 -8.05
C PRO A 5 -55.18 -31.66 -7.21
N SER A 6 -53.89 -31.87 -6.91
CA SER A 6 -53.50 -32.52 -5.64
C SER A 6 -52.09 -32.13 -5.18
N LEU A 7 -52.03 -31.30 -4.13
CA LEU A 7 -50.83 -31.03 -3.33
C LEU A 7 -50.83 -31.98 -2.13
N SER A 8 -49.73 -32.72 -1.93
CA SER A 8 -49.51 -33.58 -0.75
C SER A 8 -48.54 -32.89 0.21
N THR A 9 -49.05 -32.48 1.37
CA THR A 9 -48.29 -31.91 2.48
C THR A 9 -48.04 -33.01 3.51
N THR A 10 -46.78 -33.30 3.82
CA THR A 10 -46.42 -34.20 4.95
C THR A 10 -45.73 -33.39 6.03
N SER A 11 -46.44 -33.14 7.13
CA SER A 11 -45.90 -32.63 8.39
C SER A 11 -45.23 -33.77 9.17
N ILE A 12 -43.97 -33.59 9.57
CA ILE A 12 -43.32 -34.46 10.56
C ILE A 12 -43.29 -33.72 11.89
N ILE A 13 -44.08 -34.23 12.82
CA ILE A 13 -44.07 -33.91 14.25
C ILE A 13 -43.12 -34.89 14.93
N PHE A 14 -42.13 -34.42 15.68
CA PHE A 14 -41.46 -35.22 16.71
C PHE A 14 -41.55 -34.52 18.06
N ARG A 15 -42.25 -35.17 18.98
CA ARG A 15 -42.37 -34.80 20.39
C ARG A 15 -41.17 -35.34 21.20
N CYS A 16 -40.65 -34.45 22.05
CA CYS A 16 -40.42 -34.61 23.49
C CYS A 16 -39.93 -35.97 24.04
N SER A 17 -38.78 -35.96 24.70
CA SER A 17 -38.54 -36.76 25.91
C SER A 17 -37.46 -36.10 26.79
N SER A 18 -37.91 -35.59 27.94
CA SER A 18 -37.10 -35.20 29.10
C SER A 18 -36.31 -36.39 29.62
N LEU A 19 -35.09 -36.21 30.14
CA LEU A 19 -34.48 -37.12 31.10
C LEU A 19 -33.35 -36.45 31.92
N ARG A 20 -33.68 -36.24 33.21
CA ARG A 20 -32.90 -36.42 34.43
C ARG A 20 -31.54 -35.71 34.62
N TYR A 21 -31.63 -34.74 35.53
CA TYR A 21 -30.65 -34.25 36.49
C TYR A 21 -29.85 -35.37 37.19
N ILE A 22 -28.51 -35.30 37.16
CA ILE A 22 -27.61 -36.02 38.07
C ILE A 22 -26.63 -34.99 38.66
N SER A 23 -26.48 -35.03 39.98
CA SER A 23 -25.72 -34.11 40.80
C SER A 23 -24.46 -34.78 41.37
N ARG A 24 -23.44 -33.94 41.68
CA ARG A 24 -22.24 -34.15 42.53
C ARG A 24 -20.93 -34.59 41.84
N PRO A 25 -19.73 -34.37 42.44
CA PRO A 25 -19.34 -33.45 43.51
C PRO A 25 -18.10 -32.57 43.18
N ASN A 26 -17.82 -31.63 44.09
CA ASN A 26 -16.62 -30.80 44.18
C ASN A 26 -15.29 -31.58 44.00
N LEU A 27 -14.42 -31.07 43.13
CA LEU A 27 -12.99 -31.36 43.16
C LEU A 27 -12.21 -30.06 43.36
N ILE A 28 -11.75 -29.88 44.60
CA ILE A 28 -10.72 -28.94 45.00
C ILE A 28 -9.40 -29.71 44.86
N ASN A 29 -8.44 -29.24 44.05
CA ASN A 29 -7.01 -29.37 44.35
C ASN A 29 -6.08 -28.69 43.32
N ARG A 30 -5.22 -27.84 43.90
CA ARG A 30 -3.79 -27.61 43.59
C ARG A 30 -3.42 -26.94 42.26
N LEU A 31 -3.10 -25.64 42.37
CA LEU A 31 -2.22 -24.94 41.44
C LEU A 31 -0.76 -25.38 41.66
N PRO A 32 -0.03 -25.83 40.61
CA PRO A 32 1.41 -25.98 40.69
C PRO A 32 2.10 -24.61 40.62
N ASN A 33 3.01 -24.38 41.56
CA ASN A 33 3.92 -23.24 41.59
C ASN A 33 5.05 -23.47 40.58
N THR A 34 4.97 -22.82 39.42
CA THR A 34 6.06 -22.78 38.44
C THR A 34 6.52 -21.34 38.23
N ARG A 35 7.75 -21.05 38.70
CA ARG A 35 8.53 -19.88 38.30
C ARG A 35 8.64 -19.88 36.78
N THR A 36 7.86 -19.05 36.12
CA THR A 36 7.88 -18.91 34.67
C THR A 36 8.78 -17.73 34.32
N SER A 37 9.82 -18.05 33.56
CA SER A 37 10.72 -17.13 32.86
C SER A 37 9.94 -15.96 32.22
N LEU A 38 10.46 -14.74 32.38
CA LEU A 38 9.97 -13.55 31.69
C LEU A 38 10.21 -13.71 30.19
N VAL A 39 9.21 -14.24 29.48
CA VAL A 39 9.13 -14.19 28.03
C VAL A 39 9.04 -12.71 27.64
N ARG A 40 10.13 -12.16 27.09
CA ARG A 40 10.10 -10.85 26.43
C ARG A 40 9.26 -10.98 25.17
N TYR A 41 7.99 -10.58 25.25
CA TYR A 41 7.17 -10.38 24.08
C TYR A 41 7.77 -9.26 23.22
N PRO A 42 7.91 -9.43 21.90
CA PRO A 42 8.24 -8.32 21.01
C PRO A 42 7.16 -7.24 21.14
N LYS A 43 7.58 -5.97 21.11
CA LYS A 43 6.68 -4.82 21.20
C LYS A 43 5.58 -4.96 20.14
N PRO A 44 4.30 -4.69 20.47
CA PRO A 44 3.23 -4.72 19.50
C PRO A 44 3.50 -3.64 18.44
N TYR A 45 3.77 -4.07 17.21
CA TYR A 45 3.73 -3.19 16.06
C TYR A 45 2.28 -2.79 15.83
N PHE A 46 1.97 -1.51 16.10
CA PHE A 46 0.69 -0.92 15.73
C PHE A 46 0.56 -0.95 14.20
N ILE A 47 -0.23 -1.89 13.68
CA ILE A 47 -0.69 -1.86 12.30
C ILE A 47 -1.77 -0.78 12.26
N THR A 48 -1.48 0.38 11.65
CA THR A 48 -2.49 1.41 11.40
C THR A 48 -3.65 0.77 10.64
N THR A 49 -4.81 0.67 11.29
CA THR A 49 -6.03 0.16 10.66
C THR A 49 -6.55 1.21 9.69
N MET A 50 -7.04 0.78 8.52
CA MET A 50 -7.55 1.64 7.43
C MET A 50 -8.52 2.74 7.88
N ALA A 51 -9.28 2.51 8.96
CA ALA A 51 -10.29 3.43 9.48
C ALA A 51 -9.74 4.79 9.98
N SER A 52 -8.43 4.93 10.20
CA SER A 52 -7.82 6.17 10.69
C SER A 52 -6.89 6.85 9.69
N ALA A 53 -6.57 6.20 8.55
CA ALA A 53 -5.65 6.77 7.57
C ALA A 53 -6.36 7.83 6.73
N THR A 54 -5.80 9.02 6.67
CA THR A 54 -6.37 10.16 5.93
C THR A 54 -5.52 10.52 4.71
N THR A 55 -4.25 10.13 4.70
CA THR A 55 -3.30 10.40 3.62
C THR A 55 -2.48 9.17 3.26
N PHE A 56 -1.89 9.18 2.06
CA PHE A 56 -0.94 8.16 1.59
C PHE A 56 0.24 7.95 2.55
N TYR A 57 0.67 8.99 3.27
CA TYR A 57 1.84 8.93 4.14
C TYR A 57 1.57 8.29 5.50
N ASP A 58 0.32 7.97 5.82
CA ASP A 58 -0.05 7.27 7.06
C ASP A 58 0.23 5.75 6.99
N PHE A 59 0.48 5.24 5.77
CA PHE A 59 0.66 3.81 5.53
C PHE A 59 2.12 3.35 5.62
N LYS A 60 2.29 2.08 5.99
CA LYS A 60 3.61 1.43 6.09
C LYS A 60 3.62 0.10 5.33
N PRO A 61 3.64 0.11 3.98
CA PRO A 61 3.77 -1.11 3.20
C PRO A 61 5.11 -1.79 3.49
N VAL A 62 5.27 -3.05 3.07
CA VAL A 62 6.51 -3.78 3.26
C VAL A 62 7.59 -3.35 2.25
N ASP A 63 8.83 -3.24 2.72
CA ASP A 63 10.01 -3.05 1.88
C ASP A 63 10.51 -4.38 1.29
N LYS A 64 11.61 -4.33 0.53
CA LYS A 64 12.20 -5.53 -0.10
C LYS A 64 12.64 -6.61 0.90
N LYS A 65 12.87 -6.27 2.17
CA LYS A 65 13.22 -7.21 3.24
C LYS A 65 11.98 -7.74 3.98
N GLY A 66 10.79 -7.24 3.64
CA GLY A 66 9.55 -7.58 4.35
C GLY A 66 9.30 -6.70 5.57
N GLU A 67 10.12 -5.67 5.81
CA GLU A 67 10.01 -4.78 6.96
C GLU A 67 9.10 -3.57 6.63
N PRO A 68 8.45 -2.94 7.62
CA PRO A 68 7.62 -1.76 7.37
C PRO A 68 8.44 -0.59 6.78
N PHE A 69 8.04 -0.13 5.59
CA PHE A 69 8.54 1.07 4.95
C PHE A 69 7.68 2.28 5.34
N ASP A 70 8.22 3.23 6.09
CA ASP A 70 7.46 4.40 6.54
C ASP A 70 7.28 5.42 5.41
N LEU A 71 6.08 5.47 4.82
CA LEU A 71 5.78 6.44 3.74
C LEU A 71 5.81 7.89 4.25
N ALA A 72 5.73 8.14 5.55
CA ALA A 72 5.92 9.46 6.12
C ALA A 72 7.29 10.07 5.78
N SER A 73 8.31 9.24 5.53
CA SER A 73 9.62 9.68 5.05
C SER A 73 9.58 10.38 3.68
N LEU A 74 8.50 10.21 2.92
CA LEU A 74 8.28 10.82 1.61
C LEU A 74 7.36 12.03 1.66
N ASN A 75 6.95 12.48 2.86
CA ASN A 75 6.06 13.63 3.01
C ASN A 75 6.67 14.88 2.35
N GLY A 76 5.85 15.58 1.55
CA GLY A 76 6.29 16.72 0.76
C GLY A 76 6.83 16.38 -0.62
N LYS A 77 6.91 15.08 -0.99
CA LYS A 77 7.28 14.64 -2.34
C LYS A 77 6.03 14.27 -3.13
N VAL A 78 5.96 14.69 -4.38
CA VAL A 78 5.05 14.06 -5.34
C VAL A 78 5.53 12.62 -5.60
N VAL A 79 4.63 11.63 -5.48
CA VAL A 79 4.98 10.21 -5.60
C VAL A 79 4.19 9.57 -6.73
N LEU A 80 4.89 9.02 -7.73
CA LEU A 80 4.27 8.13 -8.72
C LEU A 80 4.35 6.69 -8.21
N VAL A 81 3.20 6.10 -7.88
CA VAL A 81 3.07 4.72 -7.39
C VAL A 81 2.71 3.80 -8.54
N VAL A 82 3.43 2.69 -8.71
CA VAL A 82 3.24 1.77 -9.84
C VAL A 82 3.23 0.32 -9.34
N ASN A 83 2.24 -0.49 -9.71
CA ASN A 83 2.36 -1.94 -9.51
C ASN A 83 3.20 -2.54 -10.64
N THR A 84 4.24 -3.28 -10.31
CA THR A 84 5.24 -3.74 -11.28
C THR A 84 5.26 -5.26 -11.40
N ALA A 85 5.81 -5.76 -12.51
CA ALA A 85 6.08 -7.18 -12.72
C ALA A 85 7.28 -7.39 -13.66
N SER A 86 8.10 -8.41 -13.39
CA SER A 86 9.31 -8.70 -14.15
C SER A 86 9.04 -9.39 -15.50
N LYS A 87 8.00 -10.22 -15.62
CA LYS A 87 7.73 -11.06 -16.80
C LYS A 87 6.44 -10.65 -17.50
N CYS A 88 6.24 -9.36 -17.75
CA CYS A 88 5.05 -8.79 -18.36
C CYS A 88 5.36 -8.17 -19.73
N GLY A 89 4.39 -8.17 -20.66
CA GLY A 89 4.52 -7.44 -21.93
C GLY A 89 4.72 -5.92 -21.76
N PHE A 90 4.40 -5.38 -20.59
CA PHE A 90 4.65 -3.97 -20.24
C PHE A 90 5.96 -3.73 -19.48
N THR A 91 6.75 -4.76 -19.20
CA THR A 91 8.05 -4.63 -18.52
C THR A 91 9.01 -3.64 -19.20
N PRO A 92 9.01 -3.44 -20.55
CA PRO A 92 9.78 -2.34 -21.17
C PRO A 92 9.46 -0.95 -20.62
N GLN A 93 8.31 -0.73 -19.97
CA GLN A 93 8.00 0.53 -19.30
C GLN A 93 8.92 0.85 -18.12
N PHE A 94 9.64 -0.11 -17.54
CA PHE A 94 10.68 0.19 -16.54
C PHE A 94 11.70 1.19 -17.07
N LYS A 95 12.09 1.08 -18.35
CA LYS A 95 13.00 2.06 -18.98
C LYS A 95 12.38 3.44 -19.10
N GLY A 96 11.09 3.51 -19.47
CA GLY A 96 10.35 4.77 -19.53
C GLY A 96 10.19 5.42 -18.15
N LEU A 97 9.90 4.62 -17.12
CA LEU A 97 9.82 5.06 -15.72
C LEU A 97 11.17 5.55 -15.21
N GLU A 98 12.27 4.85 -15.52
CA GLU A 98 13.61 5.26 -15.12
C GLU A 98 14.01 6.57 -15.79
N ASN A 99 13.79 6.71 -17.10
CA ASN A 99 14.06 7.96 -17.82
C ASN A 99 13.25 9.14 -17.24
N LEU A 100 11.96 8.92 -16.99
CA LEU A 100 11.07 9.90 -16.36
C LEU A 100 11.60 10.29 -14.96
N TYR A 101 11.97 9.29 -14.17
CA TYR A 101 12.52 9.48 -12.83
C TYR A 101 13.77 10.35 -12.86
N GLN A 102 14.75 10.01 -13.70
CA GLN A 102 15.99 10.77 -13.84
C GLN A 102 15.74 12.20 -14.34
N SER A 103 14.90 12.39 -15.36
CA SER A 103 14.57 13.72 -15.91
C SER A 103 14.03 14.66 -14.83
N ILE A 104 13.05 14.18 -14.06
CA ILE A 104 12.40 15.00 -13.04
C ILE A 104 13.33 15.18 -11.83
N LYS A 105 14.03 14.13 -11.38
CA LYS A 105 14.98 14.20 -10.25
C LYS A 105 16.14 15.14 -10.51
N ALA A 106 16.61 15.26 -11.76
CA ALA A 106 17.66 16.21 -12.12
C ALA A 106 17.25 17.67 -11.85
N LYS A 107 15.94 17.98 -11.95
CA LYS A 107 15.39 19.33 -11.73
C LYS A 107 14.79 19.50 -10.33
N HIS A 108 14.25 18.43 -9.76
CA HIS A 108 13.48 18.41 -8.52
C HIS A 108 13.96 17.27 -7.59
N PRO A 109 15.23 17.28 -7.16
CA PRO A 109 15.82 16.15 -6.43
C PRO A 109 15.11 15.89 -5.09
N GLU A 110 14.59 16.93 -4.44
CA GLU A 110 13.93 16.81 -3.14
C GLU A 110 12.41 16.59 -3.24
N ASP A 111 11.78 16.83 -4.40
CA ASP A 111 10.31 16.96 -4.46
C ASP A 111 9.60 15.82 -5.20
N PHE A 112 10.34 14.86 -5.75
CA PHE A 112 9.76 13.77 -6.54
C PHE A 112 10.36 12.39 -6.23
N THR A 113 9.54 11.34 -6.32
CA THR A 113 10.00 9.95 -6.39
C THR A 113 9.01 9.05 -7.12
N ILE A 114 9.49 7.88 -7.58
CA ILE A 114 8.66 6.77 -8.03
C ILE A 114 8.73 5.66 -6.97
N LEU A 115 7.62 4.96 -6.71
CA LEU A 115 7.60 3.73 -5.91
C LEU A 115 7.05 2.56 -6.74
N GLY A 116 7.90 1.56 -6.96
CA GLY A 116 7.51 0.29 -7.57
C GLY A 116 7.02 -0.71 -6.52
N PHE A 117 5.84 -1.29 -6.74
CA PHE A 117 5.26 -2.35 -5.91
C PHE A 117 5.15 -3.64 -6.72
N PRO A 118 6.09 -4.58 -6.56
CA PRO A 118 6.01 -5.86 -7.23
C PRO A 118 4.71 -6.59 -6.88
N CYS A 119 4.05 -7.19 -7.88
CA CYS A 119 2.78 -7.89 -7.68
C CYS A 119 2.66 -9.10 -8.61
N ASN A 120 2.30 -10.25 -8.04
CA ASN A 120 2.19 -11.50 -8.80
C ASN A 120 0.73 -11.87 -9.17
N GLN A 121 -0.24 -11.00 -8.90
CA GLN A 121 -1.67 -11.29 -9.09
C GLN A 121 -2.14 -11.29 -10.55
N PHE A 122 -1.27 -10.88 -11.49
CA PHE A 122 -1.61 -10.71 -12.90
C PHE A 122 -0.80 -11.67 -13.77
N GLY A 123 -1.43 -12.79 -14.15
CA GLY A 123 -0.81 -13.83 -14.97
C GLY A 123 0.42 -14.50 -14.34
N SER A 124 0.58 -14.40 -13.01
CA SER A 124 1.75 -14.91 -12.28
C SER A 124 3.09 -14.43 -12.87
N GLN A 125 3.13 -13.16 -13.30
CA GLN A 125 4.24 -12.55 -14.03
C GLN A 125 5.37 -12.02 -13.14
N ASP A 126 5.29 -12.20 -11.81
CA ASP A 126 6.34 -11.82 -10.86
C ASP A 126 6.51 -12.85 -9.73
N PRO A 127 6.81 -14.12 -10.07
CA PRO A 127 6.81 -15.22 -9.09
C PRO A 127 8.04 -15.18 -8.17
N GLY A 128 9.10 -14.49 -8.57
CA GLY A 128 10.38 -14.47 -7.86
C GLY A 128 10.33 -13.84 -6.47
N SER A 129 11.37 -14.08 -5.67
CA SER A 129 11.58 -13.43 -4.38
C SER A 129 11.84 -11.92 -4.55
N ASN A 130 11.75 -11.16 -3.47
CA ASN A 130 12.07 -9.73 -3.51
C ASN A 130 13.49 -9.49 -4.05
N ASP A 131 14.48 -10.29 -3.66
CA ASP A 131 15.87 -10.13 -4.13
C ASP A 131 16.00 -10.40 -5.64
N GLU A 132 15.31 -11.43 -6.15
CA GLU A 132 15.28 -11.74 -7.58
C GLU A 132 14.64 -10.60 -8.38
N ILE A 133 13.55 -10.01 -7.88
CA ILE A 133 12.83 -8.91 -8.53
C ILE A 133 13.70 -7.65 -8.57
N GLN A 134 14.39 -7.33 -7.47
CA GLN A 134 15.30 -6.19 -7.37
C GLN A 134 16.46 -6.33 -8.35
N SER A 135 17.09 -7.52 -8.34
CA SER A 135 18.17 -7.85 -9.27
C SER A 135 17.70 -7.74 -10.72
N PHE A 136 16.51 -8.25 -11.03
CA PHE A 136 15.93 -8.16 -12.36
C PHE A 136 15.75 -6.71 -12.83
N CYS A 137 15.15 -5.86 -12.00
CA CYS A 137 14.92 -4.45 -12.33
C CYS A 137 16.22 -3.69 -12.55
N GLN A 138 17.23 -3.95 -11.71
CA GLN A 138 18.53 -3.29 -11.80
C GLN A 138 19.33 -3.77 -13.02
N VAL A 139 19.49 -5.08 -13.20
CA VAL A 139 20.35 -5.67 -14.24
C VAL A 139 19.78 -5.43 -15.65
N ASN A 140 18.47 -5.55 -15.82
CA ASN A 140 17.86 -5.52 -17.15
C ASN A 140 17.42 -4.11 -17.59
N TYR A 141 17.14 -3.21 -16.63
CA TYR A 141 16.56 -1.90 -16.92
C TYR A 141 17.28 -0.73 -16.24
N GLY A 142 18.27 -0.98 -15.39
CA GLY A 142 18.99 0.07 -14.69
C GLY A 142 18.13 0.87 -13.72
N VAL A 143 17.06 0.27 -13.19
CA VAL A 143 16.12 0.95 -12.30
C VAL A 143 16.83 1.44 -11.04
N THR A 144 16.69 2.72 -10.74
CA THR A 144 17.28 3.38 -9.55
C THR A 144 16.23 3.96 -8.60
N PHE A 145 14.98 4.07 -9.03
CA PHE A 145 13.89 4.42 -8.12
C PHE A 145 13.60 3.27 -7.12
N PRO A 146 13.08 3.57 -5.92
CA PRO A 146 12.77 2.54 -4.95
C PRO A 146 11.72 1.54 -5.44
N VAL A 147 12.09 0.27 -5.48
CA VAL A 147 11.17 -0.87 -5.59
C VAL A 147 11.01 -1.46 -4.19
N LEU A 148 9.78 -1.63 -3.72
CA LEU A 148 9.47 -2.13 -2.38
C LEU A 148 9.30 -3.65 -2.38
N GLY A 149 8.74 -4.21 -1.30
CA GLY A 149 8.43 -5.62 -1.18
C GLY A 149 7.21 -6.00 -2.00
N LYS A 150 7.19 -7.25 -2.48
CA LYS A 150 6.05 -7.81 -3.18
C LYS A 150 4.81 -7.82 -2.29
N LEU A 151 3.68 -7.39 -2.85
CA LEU A 151 2.40 -7.37 -2.14
C LEU A 151 1.22 -7.63 -3.09
N ASP A 152 0.06 -7.86 -2.49
CA ASP A 152 -1.21 -7.98 -3.20
C ASP A 152 -1.86 -6.60 -3.33
N VAL A 153 -2.38 -6.30 -4.52
CA VAL A 153 -3.06 -5.03 -4.82
C VAL A 153 -4.58 -5.18 -4.92
N ASN A 154 -5.08 -6.42 -5.01
CA ASN A 154 -6.50 -6.76 -5.13
C ASN A 154 -6.88 -7.89 -4.17
N GLY A 155 -8.19 -8.03 -3.90
CA GLY A 155 -8.74 -9.08 -3.03
C GLY A 155 -8.58 -8.78 -1.55
N ASP A 156 -8.93 -9.76 -0.72
CA ASP A 156 -9.00 -9.62 0.75
C ASP A 156 -7.62 -9.41 1.39
N ASN A 157 -6.57 -9.88 0.73
CA ASN A 157 -5.18 -9.70 1.16
C ASN A 157 -4.53 -8.43 0.57
N ALA A 158 -5.29 -7.57 -0.12
CA ALA A 158 -4.74 -6.36 -0.70
C ALA A 158 -4.13 -5.48 0.39
N ALA A 159 -2.92 -4.99 0.14
CA ALA A 159 -2.24 -4.09 1.06
C ALA A 159 -3.12 -2.85 1.35
N PRO A 160 -3.22 -2.41 2.61
CA PRO A 160 -4.07 -1.28 3.03
C PRO A 160 -3.93 -0.04 2.12
N VAL A 161 -2.69 0.36 1.83
CA VAL A 161 -2.40 1.52 0.95
C VAL A 161 -3.01 1.37 -0.45
N TRP A 162 -3.00 0.16 -1.02
CA TRP A 162 -3.58 -0.11 -2.34
C TRP A 162 -5.10 -0.10 -2.31
N THR A 163 -5.71 -0.67 -1.27
CA THR A 163 -7.16 -0.59 -1.08
C THR A 163 -7.61 0.87 -0.96
N TRP A 164 -6.90 1.67 -0.17
CA TRP A 164 -7.22 3.08 0.05
C TRP A 164 -7.09 3.91 -1.24
N MET A 165 -6.00 3.72 -2.01
CA MET A 165 -5.82 4.43 -3.29
C MET A 165 -6.93 4.11 -4.29
N LYS A 166 -7.30 2.82 -4.42
CA LYS A 166 -8.36 2.37 -5.33
C LYS A 166 -9.75 2.87 -4.93
N GLU A 167 -10.00 3.04 -3.63
CA GLU A 167 -11.25 3.58 -3.10
C GLU A 167 -11.34 5.09 -3.28
N THR A 168 -10.24 5.79 -3.02
CA THR A 168 -10.12 7.25 -3.16
C THR A 168 -10.21 7.69 -4.61
N MET A 169 -9.56 6.95 -5.52
CA MET A 169 -9.62 7.22 -6.95
C MET A 169 -9.96 5.95 -7.72
N PRO A 170 -11.26 5.65 -7.91
CA PRO A 170 -11.67 4.54 -8.77
C PRO A 170 -11.24 4.82 -10.22
N GLY A 171 -11.01 3.75 -10.97
CA GLY A 171 -10.72 3.83 -12.40
C GLY A 171 -11.96 4.16 -13.22
N LEU A 172 -11.81 4.04 -14.55
CA LEU A 172 -12.88 4.29 -15.50
C LEU A 172 -14.17 3.54 -15.14
N MET A 173 -15.31 4.21 -15.25
CA MET A 173 -16.64 3.67 -14.88
C MET A 173 -16.75 3.22 -13.41
N GLY A 174 -15.96 3.79 -12.50
CA GLY A 174 -16.04 3.46 -11.07
C GLY A 174 -15.34 2.15 -10.69
N LEU A 175 -14.65 1.50 -11.63
CA LEU A 175 -13.93 0.25 -11.39
C LEU A 175 -12.76 0.46 -10.43
N LYS A 176 -12.89 -0.03 -9.20
CA LYS A 176 -11.83 0.08 -8.19
C LYS A 176 -10.67 -0.87 -8.45
N ARG A 177 -10.95 -2.09 -8.91
CA ARG A 177 -9.95 -3.16 -9.10
C ARG A 177 -8.82 -2.72 -10.05
N VAL A 178 -7.57 -2.95 -9.66
CA VAL A 178 -6.42 -2.81 -10.56
C VAL A 178 -6.53 -3.87 -11.64
N LYS A 179 -6.49 -3.46 -12.91
CA LYS A 179 -6.80 -4.36 -14.02
C LYS A 179 -5.60 -5.19 -14.45
N TRP A 180 -4.40 -4.62 -14.37
CA TRP A 180 -3.19 -5.26 -14.87
C TRP A 180 -1.92 -4.66 -14.25
N ASN A 181 -0.75 -5.23 -14.60
CA ASN A 181 0.57 -4.69 -14.26
C ASN A 181 0.78 -3.29 -14.86
N PHE A 182 1.59 -2.46 -14.22
CA PHE A 182 1.94 -1.09 -14.62
C PHE A 182 0.77 -0.09 -14.60
N GLU A 183 -0.24 -0.33 -13.76
CA GLU A 183 -1.20 0.71 -13.39
C GLU A 183 -0.52 1.72 -12.45
N LYS A 184 -0.90 2.99 -12.57
CA LYS A 184 -0.15 4.10 -11.96
C LYS A 184 -1.08 4.99 -11.17
N PHE A 185 -0.66 5.41 -9.99
CA PHE A 185 -1.31 6.43 -9.18
C PHE A 185 -0.34 7.58 -8.94
N LEU A 186 -0.82 8.82 -9.01
CA LEU A 186 -0.05 9.99 -8.63
C LEU A 186 -0.55 10.50 -7.29
N ILE A 187 0.38 10.67 -6.36
CA ILE A 187 0.15 11.19 -5.03
C ILE A 187 0.77 12.59 -4.97
N SER A 188 0.00 13.57 -4.53
CA SER A 188 0.47 14.93 -4.28
C SER A 188 1.37 15.01 -3.05
N ALA A 189 2.10 16.12 -2.89
CA ALA A 189 3.02 16.34 -1.78
C ALA A 189 2.37 16.37 -0.38
N ASP A 190 1.05 16.58 -0.30
CA ASP A 190 0.23 16.48 0.92
C ASP A 190 -0.43 15.10 1.11
N GLY A 191 -0.13 14.14 0.23
CA GLY A 191 -0.51 12.73 0.40
C GLY A 191 -1.89 12.37 -0.16
N LYS A 192 -2.49 13.21 -1.02
CA LYS A 192 -3.77 12.92 -1.69
C LYS A 192 -3.55 12.20 -3.02
N VAL A 193 -4.48 11.33 -3.40
CA VAL A 193 -4.49 10.72 -4.74
C VAL A 193 -5.02 11.76 -5.74
N VAL A 194 -4.19 12.16 -6.70
CA VAL A 194 -4.51 13.21 -7.68
C VAL A 194 -4.59 12.69 -9.12
N GLY A 195 -4.16 11.45 -9.37
CA GLY A 195 -4.32 10.83 -10.68
C GLY A 195 -4.21 9.31 -10.64
N ARG A 196 -4.82 8.66 -11.64
CA ARG A 196 -4.78 7.20 -11.86
C ARG A 196 -4.76 6.91 -13.36
N TRP A 197 -3.83 6.07 -13.81
CA TRP A 197 -3.68 5.70 -15.23
C TRP A 197 -3.55 4.20 -15.43
N ALA A 198 -4.16 3.72 -16.50
CA ALA A 198 -4.11 2.31 -16.91
C ALA A 198 -2.72 1.92 -17.42
N SER A 199 -2.47 0.61 -17.50
CA SER A 199 -1.23 0.01 -17.98
C SER A 199 -0.76 0.51 -19.34
N ILE A 200 -1.70 0.83 -20.25
CA ILE A 200 -1.38 1.30 -21.60
C ILE A 200 -0.81 2.73 -21.63
N THR A 201 -1.03 3.52 -20.58
CA THR A 201 -0.51 4.87 -20.48
C THR A 201 1.01 4.83 -20.31
N LYS A 202 1.70 5.42 -21.28
CA LYS A 202 3.16 5.51 -21.33
C LYS A 202 3.68 6.42 -20.20
N PRO A 203 4.74 6.03 -19.47
CA PRO A 203 5.32 6.84 -18.39
C PRO A 203 5.63 8.27 -18.82
N GLU A 204 6.17 8.46 -20.01
CA GLU A 204 6.62 9.75 -20.55
C GLU A 204 5.47 10.75 -20.67
N SER A 205 4.24 10.27 -20.93
CA SER A 205 3.06 11.13 -21.01
C SER A 205 2.63 11.74 -19.67
N LEU A 206 3.23 11.29 -18.56
CA LEU A 206 2.93 11.78 -17.21
C LEU A 206 3.84 12.92 -16.76
N GLU A 207 4.92 13.21 -17.49
CA GLU A 207 5.94 14.20 -17.08
C GLU A 207 5.32 15.57 -16.77
N ASP A 208 4.55 16.12 -17.71
CA ASP A 208 3.89 17.42 -17.54
C ASP A 208 2.92 17.44 -16.35
N THR A 209 2.23 16.33 -16.09
CA THR A 209 1.29 16.23 -14.96
C THR A 209 2.05 16.24 -13.64
N ILE A 210 3.16 15.50 -13.56
CA ILE A 210 4.01 15.45 -12.38
C ILE A 210 4.65 16.81 -12.11
N LEU A 211 5.19 17.47 -13.14
CA LEU A 211 5.78 18.80 -13.00
C LEU A 211 4.76 19.83 -12.50
N LYS A 212 3.52 19.78 -13.01
CA LYS A 212 2.43 20.64 -12.51
C LYS A 212 2.14 20.42 -11.02
N GLU A 213 2.08 19.17 -10.57
CA GLU A 213 1.84 18.87 -9.15
C GLU A 213 3.03 19.30 -8.27
N ILE A 214 4.27 19.19 -8.75
CA ILE A 214 5.45 19.69 -8.02
C ILE A 214 5.39 21.21 -7.89
N GLU A 215 5.11 21.93 -8.97
CA GLU A 215 5.02 23.40 -8.94
C GLU A 215 3.84 23.91 -8.12
N LYS A 216 2.73 23.19 -8.13
CA LYS A 216 1.61 23.44 -7.22
C LYS A 216 2.04 23.26 -5.76
N ALA A 217 2.71 22.16 -5.42
CA ALA A 217 3.19 21.90 -4.08
C ALA A 217 4.16 22.98 -3.57
N LYS A 218 5.04 23.49 -4.45
CA LYS A 218 5.93 24.61 -4.10
C LYS A 218 5.16 25.90 -3.81
N LYS A 219 4.16 26.24 -4.64
CA LYS A 219 3.31 27.42 -4.45
C LYS A 219 2.49 27.36 -3.16
N GLU A 220 2.05 26.16 -2.79
CA GLU A 220 1.27 25.90 -1.57
C GLU A 220 2.14 25.70 -0.32
N GLY A 221 3.48 25.74 -0.44
CA GLY A 221 4.41 25.52 0.67
C GLY A 221 4.50 24.07 1.17
N THR A 222 3.88 23.12 0.46
CA THR A 222 3.85 21.70 0.87
C THR A 222 5.03 20.89 0.32
N ALA A 223 5.78 21.40 -0.66
CA ALA A 223 6.95 20.73 -1.22
C ALA A 223 8.08 20.54 -0.19
N ALA A 224 8.79 19.41 -0.26
CA ALA A 224 9.89 19.10 0.65
C ALA A 224 11.05 20.10 0.55
N SER A 225 11.36 20.60 -0.64
CA SER A 225 12.36 21.66 -0.85
C SER A 225 11.98 22.98 -0.18
N THR A 226 10.71 23.37 -0.23
CA THR A 226 10.21 24.60 0.40
C THR A 226 10.30 24.53 1.92
N ARG A 227 9.96 23.38 2.53
CA ARG A 227 10.01 23.21 4.00
C ARG A 227 11.42 23.27 4.57
N LYS A 228 12.44 22.86 3.81
CA LYS A 228 13.86 22.93 4.25
C LYS A 228 14.42 24.36 4.23
N GLY A 229 13.91 25.22 3.34
CA GLY A 229 14.37 26.61 3.21
C GLY A 229 14.01 27.50 4.39
N GLU A 230 12.90 27.22 5.09
CA GLU A 230 12.48 27.99 6.28
C GLU A 230 13.35 27.76 7.51
N THR A 231 14.15 26.68 7.57
CA THR A 231 14.93 26.34 8.77
C THR A 231 16.31 27.01 8.84
N THR A 232 16.77 27.65 7.76
CA THR A 232 18.13 28.22 7.68
C THR A 232 18.25 29.73 7.98
N ASP A 233 17.14 30.45 8.20
CA ASP A 233 17.15 31.91 8.45
C ASP A 233 17.13 32.32 9.93
N GLN A 234 17.32 31.39 10.86
CA GLN A 234 17.52 31.70 12.28
C GLN A 234 18.90 31.25 12.77
N ALA A 235 19.95 31.97 12.35
CA ALA A 235 21.21 31.98 13.07
C ALA A 235 21.16 33.08 14.15
N PRO A 236 21.45 32.80 15.43
CA PRO A 236 21.56 33.86 16.42
C PRO A 236 22.87 34.63 16.21
N GLU A 237 22.76 35.87 15.76
CA GLU A 237 23.81 36.86 15.88
C GLU A 237 23.98 37.25 17.35
N GLN A 238 24.77 36.51 18.13
CA GLN A 238 25.40 37.02 19.36
C GLN A 238 26.67 36.22 19.70
N ALA A 239 27.83 36.78 19.35
CA ALA A 239 29.09 36.62 20.09
C ALA A 239 30.12 37.67 19.64
N LYS A 240 29.89 38.93 20.01
CA LYS A 240 30.94 39.94 20.16
C LYS A 240 30.66 40.71 21.44
N LEU A 241 31.19 40.24 22.56
CA LEU A 241 31.68 41.11 23.64
C LEU A 241 32.52 40.30 24.64
N SER A 242 33.66 40.89 25.00
CA SER A 242 34.66 40.50 26.03
C SER A 242 35.81 39.63 25.53
#